data_AF-A0A3M9Y8J3-F1
#
_entry.id   AF-A0A3M9Y8J3-F1
#
_cell.length_a   1.000
_cell.length_b   1.000
_cell.length_c   1.000
_cell.angle_alpha   90.00
_cell.angle_beta   90.00
_cell.angle_gamma   90.00
#
_symmetry.space_group_name_H-M   'P 1'
#
loop_
_entity.id
_entity.type
_entity.pdbx_description
1 polymer ?
#
loop_
_entity_poly.entity_id
_entity_poly.type
_entity_poly.pdbx_seq_one_letter_code
_entity_poly.pdbx_strand_id
1 'polypeptide(L)'
;MSTPSLVSVFKRFPKELFRVNNGSAVKVRAWSPKRRTYDIVVENGVVRPKALEPSSYVAPNGASMRPNSPYQQSLVSWRFRGNDTIVYSVAEEILTNAAKGPHFLKTFS
;
A
#
# COMPACT_ATOMS: atom_id res chain seq x y z
N MET A 1 11.03 14.81 25.17
CA MET A 1 9.82 14.57 24.34
C MET A 1 9.79 13.10 23.98
N SER A 2 8.68 12.40 24.21
CA SER A 2 8.55 10.98 23.86
C SER A 2 8.50 10.82 22.34
N THR A 3 9.33 9.94 21.79
CA THR A 3 9.25 9.56 20.38
C THR A 3 7.88 8.93 20.12
N PRO A 4 7.06 9.49 19.21
CA PRO A 4 5.77 8.89 18.87
C PRO A 4 6.01 7.48 18.35
N SER A 5 5.27 6.50 18.86
CA SER A 5 5.28 5.16 18.29
C SER A 5 4.81 5.23 16.84
N LEU A 6 5.47 4.48 15.95
CA LEU A 6 5.26 4.52 14.50
C LEU A 6 3.80 4.42 14.06
N VAL A 7 2.96 3.79 14.88
CA VAL A 7 1.51 3.59 14.65
C VAL A 7 0.73 4.91 14.74
N SER A 8 1.26 5.93 15.42
CA SER A 8 0.53 7.16 15.71
C SER A 8 0.66 8.27 14.66
N VAL A 9 1.56 8.13 13.68
CA VAL A 9 1.85 9.20 12.71
C VAL A 9 0.77 9.31 11.63
N PHE A 10 0.37 8.19 11.02
CA PHE A 10 -0.67 8.16 10.00
C PHE A 10 -1.93 7.50 10.53
N LYS A 11 -2.85 8.32 11.03
CA LYS A 11 -4.13 7.86 11.59
C LYS A 11 -5.31 8.04 10.64
N ARG A 12 -5.12 8.47 9.40
CA ARG A 12 -6.23 8.71 8.48
C ARG A 12 -5.85 8.36 7.05
N PHE A 13 -6.73 7.63 6.37
CA PHE A 13 -6.76 7.60 4.92
C PHE A 13 -7.69 8.71 4.45
N PRO A 14 -7.21 9.67 3.63
CA PRO A 14 -8.03 10.80 3.20
C PRO A 14 -9.04 10.43 2.10
N LYS A 15 -8.93 9.22 1.53
CA LYS A 15 -9.80 8.66 0.49
C LYS A 15 -9.78 7.13 0.61
N GLU A 16 -10.79 6.47 0.04
CA GLU A 16 -10.74 5.03 -0.17
C GLU A 16 -9.57 4.67 -1.12
N LEU A 17 -8.74 3.73 -0.70
CA LEU A 17 -7.55 3.31 -1.42
C LEU A 17 -7.64 1.86 -1.85
N PHE A 18 -7.21 1.58 -3.07
CA PHE A 18 -7.28 0.27 -3.70
C PHE A 18 -5.89 -0.24 -4.04
N ARG A 19 -5.68 -1.55 -3.90
CA ARG A 19 -4.49 -2.26 -4.40
C ARG A 19 -4.91 -3.40 -5.30
N VAL A 20 -4.27 -3.49 -6.46
CA VAL A 20 -4.34 -4.69 -7.31
C VAL A 20 -3.18 -5.61 -6.96
N ASN A 21 -3.46 -6.90 -6.73
CA ASN A 21 -2.47 -7.90 -6.39
C ASN A 21 -2.70 -9.19 -7.19
N ASN A 22 -1.64 -9.96 -7.42
CA ASN A 22 -1.74 -11.33 -7.92
C ASN A 22 -1.63 -12.30 -6.74
N GLY A 23 -2.70 -13.02 -6.45
CA GLY A 23 -2.85 -13.89 -5.29
C GLY A 23 -3.23 -13.14 -4.01
N SER A 24 -3.49 -13.91 -2.95
CA SER A 24 -3.95 -13.40 -1.66
C SER A 24 -2.85 -12.79 -0.76
N ALA A 25 -1.59 -13.11 -1.05
CA ALA A 25 -0.45 -12.63 -0.27
C ALA A 25 0.03 -11.28 -0.79
N VAL A 26 -0.12 -10.22 0.03
CA VAL A 26 0.44 -8.89 -0.27
C VAL A 26 1.93 -8.90 0.01
N LYS A 27 2.74 -9.05 -1.06
CA LYS A 27 4.20 -8.99 -0.99
C LYS A 27 4.69 -7.60 -1.38
N VAL A 28 5.44 -6.96 -0.49
CA VAL A 28 6.09 -5.67 -0.74
C VAL A 28 7.44 -5.93 -1.41
N ARG A 29 7.68 -5.29 -2.56
CA ARG A 29 8.89 -5.50 -3.37
C ARG A 29 10.00 -4.56 -2.88
N ALA A 30 11.06 -5.13 -2.33
CA ALA A 30 12.28 -4.39 -2.07
C ALA A 30 12.94 -3.91 -3.38
N TRP A 31 13.54 -2.72 -3.32
CA TRP A 31 14.41 -2.20 -4.35
C TRP A 31 15.60 -3.13 -4.59
N SER A 32 15.98 -3.26 -5.85
CA SER A 32 17.26 -3.84 -6.25
C SER A 32 17.70 -3.25 -7.59
N PRO A 33 19.00 -3.20 -7.91
CA PRO A 33 19.48 -2.68 -9.19
C PRO A 33 18.87 -3.39 -10.41
N LYS A 34 18.47 -4.66 -10.26
CA LYS A 34 17.86 -5.48 -11.32
C LYS A 34 16.35 -5.24 -11.48
N ARG A 35 15.71 -4.44 -10.62
CA ARG A 35 14.26 -4.28 -10.57
C ARG A 35 13.86 -2.82 -10.78
N ARG A 36 13.17 -2.54 -11.88
CA ARG A 36 12.68 -1.18 -12.21
C ARG A 36 11.49 -0.74 -11.34
N THR A 37 10.67 -1.68 -10.86
CA THR A 37 9.47 -1.39 -10.07
C THR A 37 9.58 -1.98 -8.67
N TYR A 38 9.54 -1.12 -7.65
CA TYR A 38 9.69 -1.50 -6.25
C TYR A 38 8.72 -0.70 -5.38
N ASP A 39 8.47 -1.21 -4.18
CA ASP A 39 7.53 -0.63 -3.20
C ASP A 39 8.26 0.01 -2.02
N ILE A 40 9.45 -0.49 -1.65
CA ILE A 40 10.25 -0.02 -0.52
C ILE A 40 11.74 -0.07 -0.82
N VAL A 41 12.52 0.76 -0.13
CA VAL A 41 13.97 0.66 -0.06
C VAL A 41 14.35 0.01 1.28
N VAL A 42 15.19 -1.01 1.21
CA VAL A 42 15.71 -1.72 2.39
C VAL A 42 17.14 -1.25 2.60
N GLU A 43 17.47 -0.87 3.84
CA GLU A 43 18.80 -0.42 4.23
C GLU A 43 19.31 -1.36 5.33
N ASN A 44 20.46 -2.00 5.12
CA ASN A 44 21.05 -2.99 6.05
C ASN A 44 20.08 -4.12 6.45
N GLY A 45 19.27 -4.61 5.51
CA GLY A 45 18.30 -5.68 5.76
C GLY A 45 17.03 -5.25 6.51
N VAL A 46 16.90 -3.97 6.89
CA VAL A 46 15.74 -3.44 7.59
C VAL A 46 15.02 -2.36 6.79
N VAL A 47 13.71 -2.24 7.02
CA VAL A 47 12.88 -1.18 6.44
C VAL A 47 12.85 -0.01 7.41
N ARG A 48 13.22 1.17 6.93
CA ARG A 48 13.10 2.40 7.73
C ARG A 48 11.74 3.05 7.52
N PRO A 49 11.06 3.50 8.59
CA PRO A 49 9.87 4.33 8.46
C PRO A 49 10.30 5.72 7.96
N LYS A 50 10.30 5.93 6.64
CA LYS A 50 10.74 7.20 6.01
C LYS A 50 9.74 8.35 6.15
N ALA A 51 8.68 8.17 6.93
CA ALA A 51 7.58 9.11 7.01
C ALA A 51 7.12 9.30 8.46
N LEU A 52 8.05 9.53 9.37
CA LEU A 52 7.73 9.88 10.76
C LEU A 52 7.05 11.25 10.86
N GLU A 53 7.38 12.14 9.93
CA GLU A 53 6.69 13.40 9.70
C GLU A 53 5.93 13.31 8.37
N PRO A 54 4.61 13.57 8.34
CA PRO A 54 3.81 13.47 7.10
C PRO A 54 4.37 14.28 5.93
N SER A 55 4.94 15.46 6.21
CA SER A 55 5.56 16.34 5.22
C SER A 55 6.85 15.78 4.61
N SER A 56 7.49 14.82 5.27
CA SER A 56 8.74 14.19 4.82
C SER A 56 8.50 12.94 3.96
N TYR A 57 7.24 12.59 3.69
CA TYR A 57 6.92 11.39 2.91
C TYR A 57 7.51 11.47 1.50
N VAL A 58 8.35 10.49 1.15
CA VAL A 58 8.90 10.29 -0.20
C VAL A 58 8.51 8.91 -0.70
N ALA A 59 7.82 8.85 -1.84
CA ALA A 59 7.48 7.59 -2.49
C ALA A 59 8.71 6.95 -3.18
N PRO A 60 8.77 5.61 -3.31
CA PRO A 60 7.82 4.63 -2.77
C PRO A 60 8.21 4.20 -1.34
N ASN A 61 7.23 4.13 -0.44
CA ASN A 61 7.43 3.75 0.96
C ASN A 61 6.31 2.85 1.48
N GLY A 62 6.00 1.79 0.74
CA GLY A 62 4.98 0.81 1.13
C GLY A 62 4.24 0.23 -0.05
N ALA A 63 3.19 -0.54 0.25
CA ALA A 63 2.35 -1.15 -0.76
C ALA A 63 1.76 -0.06 -1.69
N SER A 64 1.95 -0.19 -3.00
CA SER A 64 1.31 0.72 -3.97
C SER A 64 -0.21 0.60 -3.87
N MET A 65 -0.84 1.61 -3.27
CA MET A 65 -2.29 1.78 -3.20
C MET A 65 -2.70 3.09 -3.89
N ARG A 66 -3.87 3.13 -4.51
CA ARG A 66 -4.34 4.29 -5.28
C ARG A 66 -5.84 4.52 -5.06
N PRO A 67 -6.32 5.78 -5.11
CA PRO A 67 -7.75 6.02 -5.15
C PRO A 67 -8.36 5.43 -6.43
N ASN A 68 -9.68 5.26 -6.44
CA ASN A 68 -10.44 4.84 -7.62
C ASN A 68 -10.39 5.92 -8.72
N SER A 69 -9.27 5.96 -9.43
CA SER A 69 -8.97 6.85 -10.54
C SER A 69 -9.06 6.10 -11.87
N PRO A 70 -9.18 6.79 -13.02
CA PRO A 70 -9.12 6.13 -14.33
C PRO A 70 -7.87 5.25 -14.50
N TYR A 71 -6.74 5.68 -13.93
CA TYR A 71 -5.53 4.85 -13.92
C TYR A 71 -5.71 3.58 -13.07
N GLN A 72 -6.29 3.66 -11.88
CA GLN A 72 -6.57 2.46 -11.08
C GLN A 72 -7.55 1.50 -11.79
N GLN A 73 -8.59 2.04 -12.44
CA GLN A 73 -9.53 1.24 -13.22
C GLN A 73 -8.86 0.57 -14.43
N SER A 74 -7.93 1.26 -15.08
CA SER A 74 -7.13 0.68 -16.17
C SER A 74 -6.21 -0.46 -15.71
N LEU A 75 -5.72 -0.40 -14.45
CA LEU A 75 -4.94 -1.48 -13.86
C LEU A 75 -5.80 -2.74 -13.76
N VAL A 76 -7.00 -2.60 -13.20
CA VAL A 76 -7.95 -3.71 -13.04
C VAL A 76 -8.44 -4.24 -14.40
N SER A 77 -8.80 -3.35 -15.33
CA SER A 77 -9.45 -3.76 -16.58
C SER A 77 -8.51 -4.39 -17.60
N TRP A 78 -7.26 -3.91 -17.74
CA TRP A 78 -6.42 -4.40 -18.83
C TRP A 78 -4.90 -4.37 -18.60
N ARG A 79 -4.36 -3.60 -17.66
CA ARG A 79 -2.89 -3.55 -17.47
C ARG A 79 -2.37 -4.65 -16.55
N PHE A 80 -3.15 -5.05 -15.55
CA PHE A 80 -2.79 -6.17 -14.68
C PHE A 80 -3.30 -7.48 -15.28
N ARG A 81 -2.42 -8.48 -15.36
CA ARG A 81 -2.70 -9.78 -15.95
C ARG A 81 -2.31 -10.86 -14.95
N GLY A 82 -3.14 -11.89 -14.86
CA GLY A 82 -2.98 -13.02 -13.94
C GLY A 82 -4.33 -13.64 -13.61
N ASN A 83 -4.35 -14.96 -13.40
CA ASN A 83 -5.57 -15.72 -13.13
C ASN A 83 -6.08 -15.54 -11.69
N ASP A 84 -5.27 -14.93 -10.82
CA ASP A 84 -5.58 -14.72 -9.40
C ASP A 84 -5.57 -13.22 -9.07
N THR A 85 -6.18 -12.39 -9.91
CA THR A 85 -6.18 -10.93 -9.67
C THR A 85 -7.17 -10.60 -8.54
N ILE A 86 -6.65 -10.01 -7.46
CA ILE A 86 -7.44 -9.58 -6.30
C ILE A 86 -7.33 -8.06 -6.14
N VAL A 87 -8.48 -7.42 -5.92
CA VAL A 87 -8.54 -6.00 -5.58
C VAL A 87 -8.89 -5.84 -4.10
N TYR A 88 -7.94 -5.29 -3.34
CA TYR A 88 -8.13 -4.91 -1.95
C TYR A 88 -8.57 -3.45 -1.88
N SER A 89 -9.43 -3.11 -0.93
CA SER A 89 -9.62 -1.72 -0.53
C SER A 89 -9.36 -1.50 0.95
N VAL A 90 -9.06 -0.25 1.26
CA VAL A 90 -9.08 0.32 2.60
C VAL A 90 -9.99 1.53 2.53
N ALA A 91 -11.00 1.57 3.39
CA ALA A 91 -11.99 2.62 3.42
C ALA A 91 -11.35 3.98 3.74
N GLU A 92 -12.01 5.07 3.34
CA GLU A 92 -11.71 6.37 3.91
C GLU A 92 -12.09 6.35 5.40
N GLU A 93 -11.09 6.29 6.28
CA GLU A 93 -11.35 6.29 7.71
C GLU A 93 -10.19 6.84 8.53
N ILE A 94 -10.51 7.22 9.77
CA ILE A 94 -9.52 7.45 10.80
C ILE A 94 -9.16 6.07 11.38
N LEU A 95 -7.94 5.64 11.16
CA LEU A 95 -7.33 4.49 11.82
C LEU A 95 -7.31 4.73 13.33
N THR A 96 -8.23 4.07 14.01
CA THR A 96 -8.19 3.90 15.46
C THR A 96 -7.39 2.64 15.77
N ASN A 97 -6.89 2.49 17.00
CA ASN A 97 -6.10 1.32 17.42
C ASN A 97 -6.85 -0.03 17.30
N ALA A 98 -8.13 -0.02 16.94
CA ALA A 98 -8.88 -1.19 16.56
C ALA A 98 -8.69 -1.44 15.06
N ALA A 99 -7.65 -2.20 14.69
CA ALA A 99 -7.45 -2.65 13.33
C ALA A 99 -8.66 -3.47 12.86
N LYS A 100 -9.57 -2.85 12.11
CA LYS A 100 -10.52 -3.60 11.28
C LYS A 100 -9.73 -4.12 10.08
N GLY A 101 -9.73 -5.44 9.90
CA GLY A 101 -8.98 -6.09 8.82
C GLY A 101 -9.38 -5.57 7.43
N PRO A 102 -8.54 -5.79 6.41
CA PRO A 102 -8.84 -5.34 5.06
C PRO A 102 -10.16 -5.92 4.56
N HIS A 103 -11.02 -5.07 3.99
CA HIS A 103 -12.24 -5.50 3.32
C HIS A 103 -11.89 -6.00 1.90
N PHE A 104 -12.24 -7.27 1.60
CA PHE A 104 -12.05 -7.85 0.28
C PHE A 104 -13.20 -7.41 -0.62
N LEU A 105 -12.90 -6.69 -1.71
CA LEU A 105 -13.94 -6.21 -2.63
C LEU A 105 -14.23 -7.17 -3.79
N LYS A 106 -13.24 -7.93 -4.27
CA LYS A 106 -13.46 -8.94 -5.32
C LYS A 106 -12.22 -9.79 -5.63
N THR A 107 -12.44 -11.09 -5.82
CA THR A 107 -11.56 -12.01 -6.57
C THR A 107 -12.04 -12.05 -8.03
N PHE A 108 -11.12 -11.90 -8.98
CA PHE A 108 -11.38 -12.14 -10.39
C PHE A 108 -10.72 -13.47 -10.77
N SER A 109 -11.55 -14.49 -11.04
CA SER A 109 -11.19 -15.81 -11.59
C SER A 109 -11.22 -15.81 -13.11
#